data_AF-A0A924WAL3-F1
#
_entry.id   AF-A0A924WAL3-F1
#
_cell.length_a   1.000
_cell.length_b   1.000
_cell.length_c   1.000
_cell.angle_alpha   90.00
_cell.angle_beta   90.00
_cell.angle_gamma   90.00
#
_symmetry.space_group_name_H-M   'P 1'
#
loop_
_entity.id
_entity.type
_entity.pdbx_description
1 polymer ?
#
loop_
_entity_poly.entity_id
_entity_poly.type
_entity_poly.pdbx_seq_one_letter_code
_entity_poly.pdbx_strand_id
1 'polypeptide(L)'
;MNTATQTPSDISRIYSILKQYWGYDTLRPLQGESIAATIAGRDSLTVMPTGGGKSLCFQIPPLVTGKLTLVVSPLIALMQDQVASLKAAGVSAAAFHSHLADKERNELRTQAEQGDLSLMLVAPERLLMPDFLSWARRLGIGAVAIDEAHCISQWGHDFRPEYRRLGQLRSLFPGVPIGGYTATATPRVQQDILDQLHLSEPAVFVGSFDRPNLTYRVLPRVNLVDQVVEAMDRHKDRAAIVYCISRNDTDALASALKARGIDAAAYHAGLSPAERSR
;
A
#
# COMPACT_ATOMS: atom_id res chain seq x y z
N MET A 1 27.38 10.14 -9.48
CA MET A 1 27.34 8.66 -9.58
C MET A 1 27.99 8.09 -8.33
N ASN A 2 27.20 7.72 -7.34
CA ASN A 2 27.66 6.98 -6.17
C ASN A 2 26.61 5.90 -5.92
N THR A 3 26.65 4.85 -6.72
CA THR A 3 25.88 3.63 -6.45
C THR A 3 26.51 3.01 -5.22
N ALA A 4 25.90 3.20 -4.05
CA ALA A 4 26.21 2.43 -2.87
C ALA A 4 26.09 0.95 -3.26
N THR A 5 27.24 0.31 -3.49
CA THR A 5 27.33 -1.08 -3.88
C THR A 5 26.85 -1.90 -2.69
N GLN A 6 25.63 -2.44 -2.81
CA GLN A 6 25.12 -3.44 -1.89
C GLN A 6 26.18 -4.53 -1.72
N THR A 7 26.37 -4.99 -0.48
CA THR A 7 27.30 -6.10 -0.28
C THR A 7 26.68 -7.37 -0.89
N PRO A 8 27.48 -8.27 -1.49
CA PRO A 8 26.98 -9.54 -2.00
C PRO A 8 26.19 -10.37 -0.96
N SER A 9 26.50 -10.18 0.32
CA SER A 9 25.76 -10.77 1.45
C SER A 9 24.33 -10.26 1.59
N ASP A 10 24.08 -8.98 1.34
CA ASP A 10 22.74 -8.40 1.47
C ASP A 10 21.80 -8.93 0.39
N ILE A 11 22.30 -9.02 -0.86
CA ILE A 11 21.54 -9.56 -1.99
C ILE A 11 21.17 -11.02 -1.74
N SER A 12 22.14 -11.85 -1.34
CA SER A 12 21.87 -13.26 -1.01
C SER A 12 20.84 -13.39 0.12
N ARG A 13 20.91 -12.52 1.13
CA ARG A 13 19.98 -12.52 2.26
C ARG A 13 18.56 -12.13 1.82
N ILE A 14 18.41 -11.15 0.93
CA ILE A 14 17.12 -10.75 0.36
C ILE A 14 16.42 -11.93 -0.30
N TYR A 15 17.12 -12.69 -1.17
CA TYR A 15 16.53 -13.85 -1.84
C TYR A 15 16.17 -14.99 -0.88
N SER A 16 17.01 -15.25 0.13
CA SER A 16 16.69 -16.25 1.17
C SER A 16 15.43 -15.88 1.94
N ILE A 17 15.29 -14.61 2.33
CA ILE A 17 14.09 -14.09 3.01
C ILE A 17 12.86 -14.18 2.10
N LEU A 18 12.99 -13.77 0.84
CA LEU A 18 11.92 -13.84 -0.16
C LEU A 18 11.38 -15.27 -0.29
N LYS A 19 12.28 -16.26 -0.38
CA LYS A 19 11.93 -17.67 -0.47
C LYS A 19 11.35 -18.22 0.82
N GLN A 20 11.92 -17.87 1.97
CA GLN A 20 11.48 -18.36 3.27
C GLN A 20 10.06 -17.91 3.62
N TYR A 21 9.75 -16.63 3.47
CA TYR A 21 8.49 -16.06 3.95
C TYR A 21 7.40 -16.03 2.88
N TRP A 22 7.76 -15.90 1.60
CA TRP A 22 6.79 -15.78 0.51
C TRP A 22 6.88 -16.89 -0.55
N GLY A 23 7.90 -17.74 -0.50
CA GLY A 23 8.06 -18.85 -1.45
C GLY A 23 8.45 -18.43 -2.87
N TYR A 24 8.85 -17.18 -3.09
CA TYR A 24 9.26 -16.70 -4.41
C TYR A 24 10.77 -16.87 -4.63
N ASP A 25 11.19 -17.33 -5.81
CA ASP A 25 12.60 -17.46 -6.17
C ASP A 25 13.20 -16.18 -6.77
N THR A 26 12.36 -15.26 -7.25
CA THR A 26 12.81 -14.05 -7.97
C THR A 26 12.03 -12.81 -7.56
N LEU A 27 12.72 -11.67 -7.58
CA LEU A 27 12.11 -10.36 -7.44
C LEU A 27 11.56 -9.89 -8.78
N ARG A 28 10.45 -9.18 -8.75
CA ARG A 28 9.90 -8.46 -9.89
C ARG A 28 10.72 -7.20 -10.16
N PRO A 29 10.63 -6.62 -11.37
CA PRO A 29 11.32 -5.37 -11.71
C PRO A 29 11.08 -4.28 -10.66
N LEU A 30 12.13 -3.50 -10.37
CA LEU A 30 12.17 -2.40 -9.39
C LEU A 30 12.10 -2.80 -7.91
N GLN A 31 11.70 -4.03 -7.57
CA GLN A 31 11.65 -4.46 -6.18
C GLN A 31 13.06 -4.49 -5.57
N GLY A 32 14.03 -5.05 -6.29
CA GLY A 32 15.41 -5.16 -5.79
C GLY A 32 16.02 -3.78 -5.52
N GLU A 33 15.87 -2.85 -6.45
CA GLU A 33 16.38 -1.50 -6.34
C GLU A 33 15.71 -0.71 -5.20
N SER A 34 14.39 -0.88 -5.03
CA SER A 34 13.62 -0.25 -3.95
C SER A 34 13.99 -0.79 -2.55
N ILE A 35 14.08 -2.12 -2.42
CA ILE A 35 14.52 -2.79 -1.18
C ILE A 35 15.93 -2.34 -0.82
N ALA A 36 16.83 -2.34 -1.80
CA ALA A 36 18.21 -1.95 -1.61
C ALA A 36 18.38 -0.50 -1.18
N ALA A 37 17.62 0.44 -1.77
CA ALA A 37 17.65 1.84 -1.36
C ALA A 37 17.32 1.97 0.13
N THR A 38 16.27 1.27 0.60
CA THR A 38 15.88 1.25 2.01
C THR A 38 16.98 0.68 2.91
N ILE A 39 17.57 -0.47 2.54
CA ILE A 39 18.66 -1.11 3.31
C ILE A 39 19.90 -0.20 3.38
N ALA A 40 20.19 0.52 2.30
CA ALA A 40 21.31 1.46 2.22
C ALA A 40 21.05 2.79 2.96
N GLY A 41 19.89 2.95 3.62
CA GLY A 41 19.55 4.18 4.33
C GLY A 41 19.19 5.35 3.41
N ARG A 42 18.80 5.08 2.16
CA ARG A 42 18.44 6.09 1.17
C ARG A 42 16.93 6.26 1.05
N ASP A 43 16.47 7.51 1.04
CA ASP A 43 15.09 7.84 0.73
C ASP A 43 14.69 7.37 -0.67
N SER A 44 13.42 7.05 -0.86
CA SER A 44 12.95 6.63 -2.18
C SER A 44 11.49 6.97 -2.46
N LEU A 45 11.17 7.03 -3.74
CA LEU A 45 9.80 7.00 -4.25
C LEU A 45 9.68 5.82 -5.21
N THR A 46 8.79 4.89 -4.88
CA THR A 46 8.53 3.69 -5.67
C THR A 46 7.11 3.72 -6.23
N VAL A 47 7.01 3.93 -7.53
CA VAL A 47 5.75 3.95 -8.28
C VAL A 47 5.66 2.69 -9.11
N MET A 48 4.83 1.74 -8.69
CA MET A 48 4.64 0.46 -9.39
C MET A 48 3.14 0.15 -9.47
N PRO A 49 2.64 -0.39 -10.58
CA PRO A 49 1.20 -0.67 -10.73
C PRO A 49 0.66 -1.59 -9.63
N THR A 50 -0.65 -1.56 -9.42
CA THR A 50 -1.32 -2.50 -8.51
C THR A 50 -1.02 -3.94 -8.89
N GLY A 51 -0.75 -4.78 -7.88
CA GLY A 51 -0.29 -6.15 -8.09
C GLY A 51 1.19 -6.25 -8.45
N GLY A 52 1.94 -5.15 -8.62
CA GLY A 52 3.38 -5.15 -8.87
C GLY A 52 4.26 -5.64 -7.71
N GLY A 53 3.65 -5.94 -6.55
CA GLY A 53 4.36 -6.42 -5.36
C GLY A 53 5.06 -5.32 -4.57
N LYS A 54 4.53 -4.08 -4.57
CA LYS A 54 5.09 -2.94 -3.83
C LYS A 54 5.30 -3.21 -2.33
N SER A 55 4.41 -4.00 -1.73
CA SER A 55 4.48 -4.27 -0.29
C SER A 55 5.78 -4.97 0.10
N LEU A 56 6.29 -5.87 -0.75
CA LEU A 56 7.58 -6.53 -0.54
C LEU A 56 8.73 -5.53 -0.41
N CYS A 57 8.64 -4.37 -1.07
CA CYS A 57 9.67 -3.34 -1.05
C CYS A 57 9.91 -2.76 0.34
N PHE A 58 8.87 -2.68 1.19
CA PHE A 58 8.99 -2.24 2.59
C PHE A 58 8.84 -3.38 3.61
N GLN A 59 8.39 -4.57 3.20
CA GLN A 59 8.28 -5.75 4.07
C GLN A 59 9.58 -6.53 4.24
N ILE A 60 10.45 -6.54 3.21
CA ILE A 60 11.75 -7.24 3.27
C ILE A 60 12.83 -6.48 4.08
N PRO A 61 13.01 -5.15 3.93
CA PRO A 61 14.06 -4.42 4.65
C PRO A 61 14.15 -4.67 6.18
N PRO A 62 13.05 -4.72 6.96
CA PRO A 62 13.15 -5.00 8.40
C PRO A 62 13.70 -6.40 8.71
N LEU A 63 13.47 -7.38 7.83
CA LEU A 63 13.97 -8.76 7.99
C LEU A 63 15.47 -8.89 7.67
N VAL A 64 15.98 -7.99 6.82
CA VAL A 64 17.42 -7.89 6.53
C VAL A 64 18.13 -7.11 7.65
N THR A 65 17.59 -5.96 8.03
CA THR A 65 18.25 -5.02 8.96
C THR A 65 18.04 -5.37 10.43
N GLY A 66 17.02 -6.17 10.76
CA GLY A 66 16.61 -6.48 12.13
C GLY A 66 16.01 -5.28 12.87
N LYS A 67 15.67 -4.19 12.17
CA LYS A 67 15.08 -2.99 12.75
C LYS A 67 13.61 -2.84 12.37
N LEU A 68 12.81 -2.30 13.28
CA LEU A 68 11.39 -2.07 13.08
C LEU A 68 11.16 -1.11 11.91
N THR A 69 10.30 -1.50 10.96
CA THR A 69 9.79 -0.62 9.90
C THR A 69 8.41 -0.10 10.26
N LEU A 70 8.26 1.22 10.23
CA LEU A 70 6.98 1.91 10.44
C LEU A 70 6.29 2.11 9.09
N VAL A 71 5.08 1.58 8.92
CA VAL A 71 4.32 1.69 7.67
C VAL A 71 3.09 2.55 7.88
N VAL A 72 2.99 3.69 7.22
CA VAL A 72 1.80 4.55 7.25
C VAL A 72 0.87 4.11 6.12
N SER A 73 -0.38 3.79 6.42
CA SER A 73 -1.37 3.35 5.43
C SER A 73 -2.74 3.97 5.73
N PRO A 74 -3.53 4.37 4.71
CA PRO A 74 -4.74 5.16 4.95
C PRO A 74 -5.96 4.32 5.34
N LEU A 75 -5.96 3.01 5.09
CA LEU A 75 -7.13 2.14 5.24
C LEU A 75 -6.91 1.09 6.32
N ILE A 76 -7.64 1.21 7.43
CA ILE A 76 -7.57 0.26 8.56
C ILE A 76 -7.82 -1.19 8.11
N ALA A 77 -8.81 -1.41 7.23
CA ALA A 77 -9.09 -2.74 6.70
C ALA A 77 -7.88 -3.33 5.95
N LEU A 78 -7.23 -2.54 5.10
CA LEU A 78 -6.01 -2.95 4.39
C LEU A 78 -4.86 -3.23 5.36
N MET A 79 -4.72 -2.43 6.42
CA MET A 79 -3.73 -2.69 7.47
C MET A 79 -3.95 -4.05 8.14
N GLN A 80 -5.19 -4.37 8.46
CA GLN A 80 -5.56 -5.65 9.09
C GLN A 80 -5.27 -6.83 8.16
N ASP A 81 -5.64 -6.73 6.88
CA ASP A 81 -5.36 -7.77 5.88
C ASP A 81 -3.86 -7.97 5.67
N GLN A 82 -3.07 -6.89 5.63
CA GLN A 82 -1.62 -6.96 5.52
C GLN A 82 -0.98 -7.60 6.75
N VAL A 83 -1.41 -7.23 7.97
CA VAL A 83 -0.90 -7.83 9.21
C VAL A 83 -1.25 -9.32 9.29
N ALA A 84 -2.48 -9.71 8.94
CA ALA A 84 -2.88 -11.10 8.91
C ALA A 84 -2.02 -11.91 7.92
N SER A 85 -1.79 -11.37 6.73
CA SER A 85 -0.94 -11.99 5.69
C SER A 85 0.51 -12.11 6.16
N LEU A 86 1.07 -11.08 6.80
CA LEU A 86 2.43 -11.10 7.35
C LEU A 86 2.58 -12.15 8.46
N LYS A 87 1.63 -12.20 9.40
CA LYS A 87 1.62 -13.21 10.47
C LYS A 87 1.50 -14.63 9.92
N ALA A 88 0.65 -14.85 8.91
CA ALA A 88 0.52 -16.14 8.24
C ALA A 88 1.81 -16.57 7.53
N ALA A 89 2.56 -15.61 6.98
CA ALA A 89 3.90 -15.84 6.42
C ALA A 89 4.98 -16.07 7.49
N GLY A 90 4.68 -15.87 8.78
CA GLY A 90 5.65 -15.98 9.88
C GLY A 90 6.41 -14.68 10.17
N VAL A 91 6.00 -13.54 9.60
CA VAL A 91 6.55 -12.22 9.90
C VAL A 91 5.80 -11.58 11.05
N SER A 92 6.55 -11.12 12.05
CA SER A 92 6.00 -10.38 13.18
C SER A 92 5.58 -8.97 12.75
N ALA A 93 4.26 -8.72 12.77
CA ALA A 93 3.68 -7.44 12.41
C ALA A 93 2.47 -7.08 13.26
N ALA A 94 2.21 -5.78 13.43
CA ALA A 94 1.02 -5.28 14.11
C ALA A 94 0.45 -4.04 13.42
N ALA A 95 -0.84 -3.79 13.62
CA ALA A 95 -1.53 -2.58 13.13
C ALA A 95 -1.91 -1.72 14.33
N PHE A 96 -1.54 -0.44 14.32
CA PHE A 96 -1.82 0.56 15.34
C PHE A 96 -2.82 1.59 14.79
N HIS A 97 -4.07 1.49 15.24
CA HIS A 97 -5.16 2.35 14.77
C HIS A 97 -6.15 2.68 15.89
N SER A 98 -7.12 3.56 15.60
CA SER A 98 -8.05 4.08 16.60
C SER A 98 -9.00 3.07 17.22
N HIS A 99 -9.35 2.01 16.49
CA HIS A 99 -10.28 0.98 16.96
C HIS A 99 -9.66 -0.12 17.84
N LEU A 100 -8.37 -0.04 18.20
CA LEU A 100 -7.75 -1.03 19.10
C LEU A 100 -8.25 -0.87 20.53
N ALA A 101 -8.61 -1.99 21.17
CA ALA A 101 -8.86 -2.02 22.59
C ALA A 101 -7.59 -1.68 23.38
N ASP A 102 -7.73 -1.10 24.57
CA ASP A 102 -6.57 -0.64 25.35
C ASP A 102 -5.63 -1.78 25.74
N LYS A 103 -6.17 -2.98 25.98
CA LYS A 103 -5.38 -4.19 26.25
C LYS A 103 -4.47 -4.54 25.07
N GLU A 104 -5.04 -4.63 23.87
CA GLU A 104 -4.30 -4.95 22.63
C GLU A 104 -3.25 -3.88 22.33
N ARG A 105 -3.58 -2.60 22.58
CA ARG A 105 -2.65 -1.49 22.40
C ARG A 105 -1.46 -1.60 23.34
N ASN A 106 -1.67 -1.97 24.61
CA ASN A 106 -0.60 -2.14 25.58
C ASN A 106 0.29 -3.33 25.22
N GLU A 107 -0.31 -4.47 24.82
CA GLU A 107 0.43 -5.65 24.36
C GLU A 107 1.31 -5.32 23.13
N LEU A 108 0.77 -4.61 22.14
CA LEU A 108 1.52 -4.14 20.97
C LEU A 108 2.69 -3.24 21.41
N ARG A 109 2.46 -2.32 22.35
CA ARG A 109 3.53 -1.43 22.85
C ARG A 109 4.65 -2.23 23.49
N THR A 110 4.34 -3.21 24.31
CA THR A 110 5.32 -4.11 24.92
C THR A 110 6.12 -4.87 23.88
N GLN A 111 5.47 -5.47 22.88
CA GLN A 111 6.15 -6.19 21.79
C GLN A 111 7.10 -5.28 21.00
N ALA A 112 6.67 -4.05 20.70
CA ALA A 112 7.52 -3.11 19.98
C ALA A 112 8.74 -2.67 20.81
N GLU A 113 8.57 -2.44 22.12
CA GLU A 113 9.65 -2.07 23.04
C GLU A 113 10.64 -3.21 23.28
N GLN A 114 10.18 -4.46 23.20
CA GLN A 114 11.02 -5.66 23.27
C GLN A 114 11.79 -5.95 21.96
N GLY A 115 11.44 -5.26 20.87
CA GLY A 115 12.03 -5.49 19.55
C GLY A 115 11.45 -6.71 18.82
N ASP A 116 10.29 -7.20 19.27
CA ASP A 116 9.67 -8.41 18.72
C ASP A 116 8.92 -8.15 17.40
N LEU A 117 8.72 -6.88 17.02
CA LEU A 117 8.03 -6.49 15.79
C LEU A 117 9.00 -6.16 14.65
N SER A 118 8.78 -6.78 13.49
CA SER A 118 9.47 -6.40 12.25
C SER A 118 8.76 -5.23 11.55
N LEU A 119 7.41 -5.22 11.58
CA LEU A 119 6.59 -4.17 10.98
C LEU A 119 5.51 -3.65 11.92
N MET A 120 5.30 -2.34 11.90
CA MET A 120 4.16 -1.70 12.56
C MET A 120 3.43 -0.81 11.56
N LEU A 121 2.24 -1.23 11.15
CA LEU A 121 1.36 -0.43 10.31
C LEU A 121 0.61 0.57 11.19
N VAL A 122 0.53 1.84 10.79
CA VAL A 122 -0.08 2.90 11.60
C VAL A 122 -0.98 3.77 10.74
N ALA A 123 -2.18 4.06 11.25
CA ALA A 123 -3.08 4.99 10.60
C ALA A 123 -2.55 6.43 10.75
N PRO A 124 -2.64 7.28 9.71
CA PRO A 124 -2.03 8.61 9.72
C PRO A 124 -2.52 9.49 10.88
N GLU A 125 -3.80 9.41 11.24
CA GLU A 125 -4.38 10.17 12.34
C GLU A 125 -3.80 9.78 13.71
N ARG A 126 -3.38 8.52 13.89
CA ARG A 126 -2.73 8.05 15.11
C ARG A 126 -1.24 8.37 15.14
N LEU A 127 -0.58 8.23 14.00
CA LEU A 127 0.83 8.56 13.84
C LEU A 127 1.12 9.99 14.28
N LEU A 128 0.25 10.93 13.93
CA LEU A 128 0.44 12.37 14.17
C LEU A 128 0.15 12.78 15.63
N MET A 129 -0.20 11.85 16.53
CA MET A 129 -0.44 12.17 17.93
C MET A 129 0.90 12.32 18.68
N PRO A 130 1.07 13.37 19.52
CA PRO A 130 2.35 13.64 20.20
C PRO A 130 2.86 12.49 21.08
N ASP A 131 1.95 11.74 21.71
CA ASP A 131 2.29 10.60 22.57
C ASP A 131 2.83 9.42 21.74
N PHE A 132 2.23 9.15 20.58
CA PHE A 132 2.71 8.16 19.64
C PHE A 132 4.11 8.51 19.13
N LEU A 133 4.30 9.75 18.68
CA LEU A 133 5.59 10.21 18.15
C LEU A 133 6.70 10.13 19.20
N SER A 134 6.40 10.54 20.43
CA SER A 134 7.36 10.47 21.55
C SER A 134 7.74 9.03 21.90
N TRP A 135 6.77 8.11 21.81
CA TRP A 135 7.00 6.68 22.00
C TRP A 135 7.81 6.07 20.85
N ALA A 136 7.42 6.32 19.60
CA ALA A 136 8.05 5.75 18.42
C ALA A 136 9.54 6.12 18.29
N ARG A 137 9.95 7.31 18.75
CA ARG A 137 11.36 7.72 18.79
C ARG A 137 12.26 6.80 19.63
N ARG A 138 11.70 6.04 20.57
CA ARG A 138 12.45 5.10 21.43
C ARG A 138 12.59 3.70 20.86
N LEU A 139 11.88 3.37 19.77
CA LEU A 139 11.78 2.01 19.22
C LEU A 139 12.90 1.63 18.25
N GLY A 140 13.87 2.52 17.99
CA GLY A 140 14.97 2.22 17.07
C GLY A 140 14.51 1.97 15.63
N ILE A 141 13.58 2.79 15.12
CA ILE A 141 13.01 2.66 13.77
C ILE A 141 14.11 2.60 12.70
N GLY A 142 14.08 1.54 11.88
CA GLY A 142 15.03 1.31 10.79
C GLY A 142 14.62 1.96 9.47
N ALA A 143 13.32 2.09 9.21
CA ALA A 143 12.76 2.72 8.01
C ALA A 143 11.32 3.20 8.27
N VAL A 144 10.91 4.20 7.50
CA VAL A 144 9.51 4.64 7.42
C VAL A 144 9.01 4.45 5.99
N ALA A 145 7.90 3.72 5.83
CA ALA A 145 7.22 3.53 4.56
C ALA A 145 5.88 4.28 4.57
N ILE A 146 5.65 5.10 3.55
CA ILE A 146 4.37 5.78 3.32
C ILE A 146 3.68 5.04 2.18
N ASP A 147 2.73 4.17 2.52
CA ASP A 147 1.88 3.48 1.56
C ASP A 147 0.81 4.44 1.04
N GLU A 148 0.35 4.22 -0.20
CA GLU A 148 -0.49 5.16 -0.94
C GLU A 148 -0.03 6.62 -0.85
N ALA A 149 1.28 6.84 -1.05
CA ALA A 149 1.91 8.16 -0.91
C ALA A 149 1.25 9.25 -1.77
N HIS A 150 0.53 8.88 -2.84
CA HIS A 150 -0.23 9.82 -3.66
C HIS A 150 -1.32 10.59 -2.87
N CYS A 151 -1.79 10.07 -1.73
CA CYS A 151 -2.76 10.75 -0.85
C CYS A 151 -2.25 12.10 -0.32
N ILE A 152 -0.94 12.34 -0.33
CA ILE A 152 -0.35 13.63 0.09
C ILE A 152 -0.65 14.78 -0.88
N SER A 153 -0.87 14.43 -2.16
CA SER A 153 -1.03 15.40 -3.22
C SER A 153 -2.50 15.71 -3.45
N GLN A 154 -2.85 16.99 -3.51
CA GLN A 154 -4.18 17.44 -3.96
C GLN A 154 -4.45 17.12 -5.43
N TRP A 155 -3.40 16.81 -6.19
CA TRP A 155 -3.48 16.36 -7.57
C TRP A 155 -3.56 14.83 -7.67
N GLY A 156 -3.52 14.13 -6.54
CA GLY A 156 -3.81 12.70 -6.42
C GLY A 156 -5.32 12.44 -6.40
N HIS A 157 -5.69 11.17 -6.61
CA HIS A 157 -7.08 10.74 -6.73
C HIS A 157 -7.76 10.41 -5.38
N ASP A 158 -7.06 10.55 -4.26
CA ASP A 158 -7.57 10.33 -2.89
C ASP A 158 -6.82 11.23 -1.88
N PHE A 159 -6.90 12.55 -2.06
CA PHE A 159 -6.19 13.51 -1.20
C PHE A 159 -6.65 13.41 0.26
N ARG A 160 -5.69 13.30 1.18
CA ARG A 160 -5.91 13.23 2.64
C ARG A 160 -5.11 14.33 3.35
N PRO A 161 -5.76 15.29 4.03
CA PRO A 161 -5.07 16.37 4.74
C PRO A 161 -4.02 15.88 5.75
N GLU A 162 -4.25 14.73 6.38
CA GLU A 162 -3.34 14.10 7.35
C GLU A 162 -2.01 13.71 6.69
N TYR A 163 -2.03 13.30 5.42
CA TYR A 163 -0.80 12.91 4.70
C TYR A 163 0.17 14.08 4.52
N ARG A 164 -0.33 15.31 4.35
CA ARG A 164 0.56 16.49 4.27
C ARG A 164 1.37 16.73 5.52
N ARG A 165 0.84 16.31 6.67
CA ARG A 165 1.53 16.44 7.96
C ARG A 165 2.66 15.42 8.12
N LEU A 166 2.77 14.42 7.23
CA LEU A 166 3.80 13.39 7.30
C LEU A 166 5.21 13.94 7.01
N GLY A 167 5.35 15.12 6.42
CA GLY A 167 6.65 15.80 6.29
C GLY A 167 7.39 15.97 7.63
N GLN A 168 6.64 16.10 8.74
CA GLN A 168 7.24 16.20 10.09
C GLN A 168 8.04 14.94 10.49
N LEU A 169 7.81 13.79 9.84
CA LEU A 169 8.53 12.55 10.13
C LEU A 169 10.02 12.66 9.86
N ARG A 170 10.44 13.48 8.87
CA ARG A 170 11.85 13.75 8.60
C ARG A 170 12.56 14.33 9.81
N SER A 171 11.94 15.31 10.47
CA SER A 171 12.48 15.93 11.69
C SER A 171 12.46 14.99 12.89
N LEU A 172 11.51 14.05 12.95
CA LEU A 172 11.35 13.10 14.06
C LEU A 172 12.29 11.90 13.97
N PHE A 173 12.61 11.48 12.75
CA PHE A 173 13.47 10.34 12.46
C PHE A 173 14.66 10.78 11.57
N PRO A 174 15.58 11.60 12.10
CA PRO A 174 16.76 12.04 11.35
C PRO A 174 17.64 10.84 10.98
N GLY A 175 18.07 10.77 9.72
CA GLY A 175 18.90 9.68 9.20
C GLY A 175 18.18 8.35 8.98
N VAL A 176 16.88 8.25 9.29
CA VAL A 176 16.07 7.07 8.93
C VAL A 176 15.57 7.25 7.50
N PRO A 177 15.71 6.23 6.62
CA PRO A 177 15.19 6.28 5.26
C PRO A 177 13.66 6.37 5.26
N ILE A 178 13.13 7.28 4.46
CA ILE A 178 11.69 7.44 4.20
C ILE A 178 11.41 7.03 2.76
N GLY A 179 10.53 6.05 2.58
CA GLY A 179 10.09 5.55 1.28
C GLY A 179 8.63 5.91 1.01
N GLY A 180 8.33 6.57 -0.10
CA GLY A 180 6.97 6.72 -0.61
C GLY A 180 6.62 5.59 -1.58
N TYR A 181 5.47 4.95 -1.41
CA TYR A 181 5.00 3.84 -2.24
C TYR A 181 3.62 4.15 -2.78
N THR A 182 3.42 4.04 -4.09
CA THR A 182 2.10 4.30 -4.70
C THR A 182 1.89 3.51 -5.98
N ALA A 183 0.63 3.17 -6.28
CA ALA A 183 0.26 2.53 -7.53
C ALA A 183 0.33 3.46 -8.74
N THR A 184 -0.03 4.73 -8.53
CA THR A 184 -0.15 5.73 -9.58
C THR A 184 0.39 7.06 -9.08
N ALA A 185 1.21 7.71 -9.91
CA ALA A 185 1.66 9.08 -9.68
C ALA A 185 2.11 9.68 -11.01
N THR A 186 1.42 10.72 -11.47
CA THR A 186 1.89 11.55 -12.58
C THR A 186 3.18 12.26 -12.17
N PRO A 187 4.01 12.77 -13.11
CA PRO A 187 5.22 13.50 -12.77
C PRO A 187 4.99 14.64 -11.75
N ARG A 188 3.84 15.31 -11.84
CA ARG A 188 3.44 16.34 -10.88
C ARG A 188 3.16 15.79 -9.49
N VAL A 189 2.44 14.67 -9.39
CA VAL A 189 2.17 14.00 -8.11
C VAL A 189 3.46 13.45 -7.51
N GLN A 190 4.36 12.92 -8.33
CA GLN A 190 5.68 12.47 -7.88
C GLN A 190 6.44 13.61 -7.20
N GLN A 191 6.57 14.76 -7.87
CA GLN A 191 7.27 15.91 -7.30
C GLN A 191 6.63 16.38 -5.99
N ASP A 192 5.29 16.46 -5.93
CA ASP A 192 4.57 16.84 -4.71
C ASP A 192 4.84 15.86 -3.56
N ILE A 193 4.93 14.55 -3.84
CA ILE A 193 5.33 13.55 -2.82
C ILE A 193 6.74 13.83 -2.30
N LEU A 194 7.70 14.06 -3.20
CA LEU A 194 9.10 14.30 -2.83
C LEU A 194 9.22 15.54 -1.93
N ASP A 195 8.55 16.63 -2.33
CA ASP A 195 8.61 17.93 -1.64
C ASP A 195 7.93 17.88 -0.28
N GLN A 196 6.70 17.32 -0.20
CA GLN A 196 5.90 17.30 1.01
C GLN A 196 6.42 16.31 2.06
N LEU A 197 7.06 15.20 1.65
CA LEU A 197 7.73 14.28 2.57
C LEU A 197 9.14 14.73 2.96
N HIS A 198 9.65 15.81 2.36
CA HIS A 198 11.01 16.30 2.55
C HIS A 198 12.06 15.19 2.33
N LEU A 199 11.91 14.45 1.24
CA LEU A 199 12.84 13.37 0.89
C LEU A 199 14.19 13.98 0.47
N SER A 200 15.27 13.43 1.01
CA SER A 200 16.64 13.89 0.76
C SER A 200 17.31 13.01 -0.29
N GLU A 201 17.68 13.61 -1.43
CA GLU A 201 18.31 12.94 -2.58
C GLU A 201 17.68 11.57 -2.95
N PRO A 202 16.34 11.50 -3.07
CA PRO A 202 15.63 10.23 -3.15
C PRO A 202 15.97 9.46 -4.43
N ALA A 203 16.00 8.13 -4.33
CA ALA A 203 15.95 7.28 -5.50
C ALA A 203 14.50 7.18 -6.00
N VAL A 204 14.26 7.47 -7.27
CA VAL A 204 12.91 7.44 -7.86
C VAL A 204 12.81 6.26 -8.82
N PHE A 205 11.94 5.30 -8.49
CA PHE A 205 11.70 4.08 -9.26
C PHE A 205 10.30 4.13 -9.85
N VAL A 206 10.18 4.30 -11.16
CA VAL A 206 8.90 4.37 -11.86
C VAL A 206 8.78 3.19 -12.82
N GLY A 207 7.83 2.29 -12.52
CA GLY A 207 7.53 1.15 -13.36
C GLY A 207 6.69 1.51 -14.57
N SER A 208 6.57 0.56 -15.50
CA SER A 208 5.60 0.69 -16.58
C SER A 208 4.18 0.58 -16.02
N PHE A 209 3.32 1.51 -16.44
CA PHE A 209 1.87 1.44 -16.21
C PHE A 209 1.17 0.66 -17.30
N ASP A 210 1.89 0.29 -18.37
CA ASP A 210 1.31 -0.47 -19.45
C ASP A 210 0.87 -1.85 -18.97
N ARG A 211 -0.32 -2.22 -19.40
CA ARG A 211 -0.93 -3.51 -19.17
C ARG A 211 -1.27 -4.05 -20.54
N PRO A 212 -0.30 -4.66 -21.25
CA PRO A 212 -0.51 -5.15 -22.61
C PRO A 212 -1.61 -6.22 -22.68
N ASN A 213 -1.97 -6.80 -21.54
CA ASN A 213 -3.08 -7.72 -21.37
C ASN A 213 -4.47 -7.04 -21.29
N LEU A 214 -4.56 -5.70 -21.29
CA LEU A 214 -5.81 -4.93 -21.21
C LEU A 214 -6.07 -4.20 -22.52
N THR A 215 -7.31 -4.26 -23.00
CA THR A 215 -7.77 -3.49 -24.16
C THR A 215 -8.69 -2.36 -23.69
N TYR A 216 -8.35 -1.12 -24.02
CA TYR A 216 -9.16 0.04 -23.71
C TYR A 216 -10.15 0.33 -24.86
N ARG A 217 -11.43 0.48 -24.54
CA ARG A 217 -12.48 0.87 -25.50
C ARG A 217 -13.35 1.96 -24.87
N VAL A 218 -13.64 3.01 -25.64
CA VAL A 218 -14.53 4.10 -25.23
C VAL A 218 -15.68 4.17 -26.23
N LEU A 219 -16.91 4.08 -25.72
CA LEU A 219 -18.13 4.07 -26.51
C LEU A 219 -19.08 5.16 -26.00
N PRO A 220 -19.79 5.89 -26.88
CA PRO A 220 -20.87 6.78 -26.47
C PRO A 220 -21.97 6.01 -25.73
N ARG A 221 -22.47 6.56 -24.63
CA ARG A 221 -23.57 5.95 -23.86
C ARG A 221 -24.88 6.14 -24.64
N VAL A 222 -25.55 5.04 -24.97
CA VAL A 222 -26.86 5.04 -25.65
C VAL A 222 -27.87 4.26 -24.81
N ASN A 223 -27.68 2.94 -24.70
CA ASN A 223 -28.45 2.08 -23.82
C ASN A 223 -27.48 1.33 -22.89
N LEU A 224 -27.41 1.77 -21.63
CA LEU A 224 -26.42 1.25 -20.67
C LEU A 224 -26.52 -0.27 -20.47
N VAL A 225 -27.74 -0.80 -20.28
CA VAL A 225 -27.92 -2.23 -19.98
C VAL A 225 -27.51 -3.07 -21.19
N ASP A 226 -27.96 -2.71 -22.39
CA ASP A 226 -27.61 -3.44 -23.62
C ASP A 226 -26.10 -3.37 -23.88
N GLN A 227 -25.48 -2.21 -23.70
CA GLN A 227 -24.05 -2.03 -23.92
C GLN A 227 -23.20 -2.80 -22.90
N VAL A 228 -23.64 -2.90 -21.64
CA VAL A 228 -22.98 -3.73 -20.62
C VAL A 228 -23.11 -5.21 -20.97
N VAL A 229 -24.31 -5.68 -21.34
CA VAL A 229 -24.52 -7.07 -21.75
C VAL A 229 -23.66 -7.42 -22.98
N GLU A 230 -23.64 -6.56 -24.00
CA GLU A 230 -22.80 -6.76 -25.19
C GLU A 230 -21.31 -6.80 -24.85
N ALA A 231 -20.85 -5.96 -23.90
CA ALA A 231 -19.47 -6.00 -23.42
C ALA A 231 -19.17 -7.31 -22.68
N MET A 232 -20.09 -7.79 -21.85
CA MET A 232 -19.97 -9.06 -21.13
C MET A 232 -20.00 -10.28 -22.05
N ASP A 233 -20.80 -10.25 -23.13
CA ASP A 233 -20.88 -11.33 -24.12
C ASP A 233 -19.54 -11.61 -24.83
N ARG A 234 -18.65 -10.62 -24.90
CA ARG A 234 -17.28 -10.80 -25.42
C ARG A 234 -16.37 -11.55 -24.43
N HIS A 235 -16.81 -11.69 -23.19
CA HIS A 235 -16.08 -12.29 -22.08
C HIS A 235 -16.96 -13.30 -21.33
N LYS A 236 -17.73 -14.13 -22.07
CA LYS A 236 -18.57 -15.18 -21.49
C LYS A 236 -17.81 -16.03 -20.47
N ASP A 237 -18.49 -16.37 -19.39
CA ASP A 237 -17.98 -17.18 -18.28
C ASP A 237 -16.77 -16.57 -17.55
N ARG A 238 -16.55 -15.25 -17.68
CA ARG A 238 -15.55 -14.50 -16.91
C ARG A 238 -16.25 -13.55 -15.94
N ALA A 239 -15.60 -13.32 -14.80
CA ALA A 239 -16.03 -12.29 -13.86
C ALA A 239 -15.85 -10.89 -14.47
N ALA A 240 -16.81 -10.00 -14.22
CA ALA A 240 -16.79 -8.61 -14.66
C ALA A 240 -17.10 -7.67 -13.49
N ILE A 241 -16.48 -6.49 -13.49
CA ILE A 241 -16.77 -5.41 -12.56
C ILE A 241 -17.31 -4.24 -13.38
N VAL A 242 -18.48 -3.73 -12.99
CA VAL A 242 -19.10 -2.55 -13.62
C VAL A 242 -19.16 -1.44 -12.59
N TYR A 243 -18.46 -0.33 -12.86
CA TYR A 243 -18.47 0.84 -12.00
C TYR A 243 -19.61 1.79 -12.38
N CYS A 244 -20.37 2.20 -11.37
CA CYS A 244 -21.42 3.21 -11.48
C CYS A 244 -21.08 4.45 -10.65
N ILE A 245 -21.66 5.60 -11.00
CA ILE A 245 -21.39 6.88 -10.31
C ILE A 245 -22.13 6.93 -8.96
N SER A 246 -23.38 6.44 -8.90
CA SER A 246 -24.21 6.49 -7.69
C SER A 246 -24.59 5.11 -7.17
N ARG A 247 -24.97 5.04 -5.88
CA ARG A 247 -25.50 3.81 -5.26
C ARG A 247 -26.75 3.34 -5.99
N ASN A 248 -27.67 4.27 -6.25
CA ASN A 248 -28.92 4.01 -6.97
C ASN A 248 -28.66 3.43 -8.37
N ASP A 249 -27.69 3.95 -9.12
CA ASP A 249 -27.33 3.40 -10.44
C ASP A 249 -26.75 1.98 -10.32
N THR A 250 -25.99 1.72 -9.25
CA THR A 250 -25.42 0.41 -8.96
C THR A 250 -26.52 -0.61 -8.70
N ASP A 251 -27.48 -0.29 -7.84
CA ASP A 251 -28.62 -1.14 -7.51
C ASP A 251 -29.54 -1.37 -8.71
N ALA A 252 -29.84 -0.30 -9.45
CA ALA A 252 -30.69 -0.37 -10.63
C ALA A 252 -30.07 -1.23 -11.74
N LEU A 253 -28.76 -1.07 -12.00
CA LEU A 253 -28.06 -1.86 -13.01
C LEU A 253 -27.96 -3.34 -12.60
N ALA A 254 -27.58 -3.62 -11.34
CA ALA A 254 -27.53 -5.00 -10.85
C ALA A 254 -28.90 -5.69 -10.97
N SER A 255 -29.98 -4.99 -10.62
CA SER A 255 -31.35 -5.51 -10.77
C SER A 255 -31.73 -5.74 -12.23
N ALA A 256 -31.37 -4.83 -13.13
CA ALA A 256 -31.63 -4.97 -14.57
C ALA A 256 -30.86 -6.15 -15.18
N LEU A 257 -29.60 -6.37 -14.78
CA LEU A 257 -28.81 -7.51 -15.22
C LEU A 257 -29.39 -8.84 -14.71
N LYS A 258 -29.79 -8.90 -13.42
CA LYS A 258 -30.51 -10.07 -12.86
C LYS A 258 -31.79 -10.39 -13.62
N ALA A 259 -32.57 -9.37 -13.99
CA ALA A 259 -33.80 -9.54 -14.78
C ALA A 259 -33.53 -10.13 -16.17
N ARG A 260 -32.28 -10.06 -16.68
CA ARG A 260 -31.83 -10.72 -17.90
C ARG A 260 -31.17 -12.08 -17.67
N GLY A 261 -31.26 -12.62 -16.46
CA GLY A 261 -30.68 -13.92 -16.10
C GLY A 261 -29.16 -13.89 -15.88
N ILE A 262 -28.56 -12.71 -15.74
CA ILE A 262 -27.14 -12.56 -15.44
C ILE A 262 -26.95 -12.55 -13.92
N ASP A 263 -26.04 -13.38 -13.43
CA ASP A 263 -25.63 -13.34 -12.02
C ASP A 263 -24.82 -12.07 -11.76
N ALA A 264 -25.44 -11.11 -11.08
CA ALA A 264 -24.88 -9.81 -10.79
C ALA A 264 -25.22 -9.40 -9.36
N ALA A 265 -24.33 -8.68 -8.69
CA ALA A 265 -24.57 -8.13 -7.35
C ALA A 265 -24.17 -6.64 -7.30
N ALA A 266 -24.92 -5.85 -6.54
CA ALA A 266 -24.50 -4.48 -6.23
C ALA A 266 -23.50 -4.51 -5.07
N TYR A 267 -22.49 -3.64 -5.13
CA TYR A 267 -21.52 -3.46 -4.05
C TYR A 267 -21.25 -1.97 -3.83
N HIS A 268 -21.60 -1.45 -2.66
CA HIS A 268 -21.33 -0.06 -2.28
C HIS A 268 -21.35 0.15 -0.76
N ALA A 269 -20.86 1.31 -0.30
CA ALA A 269 -20.74 1.64 1.12
C ALA A 269 -22.06 1.74 1.92
N GLY A 270 -23.23 1.73 1.25
CA GLY A 270 -24.53 1.64 1.92
C GLY A 270 -24.92 0.23 2.39
N LEU A 271 -24.21 -0.82 1.96
CA LEU A 271 -24.46 -2.19 2.37
C LEU A 271 -23.90 -2.46 3.77
N SER A 272 -24.55 -3.35 4.51
CA SER A 272 -24.03 -3.81 5.80
C SER A 272 -22.67 -4.52 5.64
N PRO A 273 -21.84 -4.60 6.70
CA PRO A 273 -20.60 -5.37 6.65
C PRO A 273 -20.81 -6.83 6.24
N ALA A 274 -21.88 -7.47 6.69
CA ALA A 274 -22.19 -8.86 6.35
C ALA A 274 -22.52 -9.04 4.86
N GLU A 275 -23.24 -8.10 4.25
CA GLU A 275 -23.55 -8.12 2.81
C GLU A 275 -22.32 -7.90 1.95
N ARG A 276 -21.35 -7.08 2.41
CA ARG A 276 -20.10 -6.82 1.68
C ARG A 276 -19.10 -7.98 1.75
N SER A 277 -19.23 -8.86 2.74
CA SER A 277 -18.35 -10.03 2.91
C SER A 277 -18.90 -11.31 2.27
N ARG A 278 -20.02 -11.23 1.56
CA ARG A 278 -20.69 -12.36 0.90
C ARG A 278 -20.18 -12.52 -0.54
#